data_AF-A0AAD1YJ64-F1
#
_entry.id   AF-A0AAD1YJ64-F1
#
_cell.length_a   1.000
_cell.length_b   1.000
_cell.length_c   1.000
_cell.angle_alpha   90.00
_cell.angle_beta   90.00
_cell.angle_gamma   90.00
#
_symmetry.space_group_name_H-M   'P 1'
#
loop_
_entity.id
_entity.type
_entity.pdbx_description
1 polymer ?
#
loop_
_entity_poly.entity_id
_entity_poly.type
_entity_poly.pdbx_seq_one_letter_code
_entity_poly.pdbx_strand_id
1 'polypeptide(L)'
;MGKIRYDAYKNLGMKKEQEDLGTSLLIQGEFEYYKDLKELAYNKKEFYEDLKQKLKNSENWKSKYVFIDIIYVENDFDEIMEYVRNNPTSIEEHAEKIKDQFYDEVIGIYKEHIKYEAEGSSNRKQYKGVCAIIKRYKKIAGKDNVKEIVSELKDKYAKRPAFIDELDKIK
;
A
#
# COMPACT_ATOMS: atom_id res chain seq x y z
N MET A 1 -2.04 29.83 -4.63
CA MET A 1 -1.51 30.44 -5.87
C MET A 1 -1.26 29.44 -7.00
N GLY A 2 -0.77 28.21 -6.73
CA GLY A 2 -0.52 27.19 -7.76
C GLY A 2 -1.70 26.90 -8.67
N LYS A 3 -2.89 26.61 -8.10
CA LYS A 3 -4.13 26.34 -8.83
C LYS A 3 -4.53 27.44 -9.82
N ILE A 4 -4.54 28.69 -9.38
CA ILE A 4 -4.90 29.86 -10.23
C ILE A 4 -3.96 29.96 -11.45
N ARG A 5 -2.66 29.77 -11.22
CA ARG A 5 -1.65 29.84 -12.29
C ARG A 5 -1.77 28.65 -13.25
N TYR A 6 -2.04 27.46 -12.72
CA TYR A 6 -2.28 26.26 -13.50
C TYR A 6 -3.51 26.41 -14.41
N ASP A 7 -4.63 26.88 -13.86
CA ASP A 7 -5.86 27.14 -14.61
C ASP A 7 -5.66 28.22 -15.68
N ALA A 8 -4.87 29.26 -15.39
CA ALA A 8 -4.50 30.27 -16.39
C ALA A 8 -3.72 29.66 -17.56
N TYR A 9 -2.71 28.82 -17.30
CA TYR A 9 -1.95 28.15 -18.36
C TYR A 9 -2.81 27.21 -19.20
N LYS A 10 -3.71 26.47 -18.56
CA LYS A 10 -4.69 25.63 -19.24
C LYS A 10 -5.58 26.43 -20.19
N ASN A 11 -6.15 27.53 -19.71
CA ASN A 11 -7.06 28.37 -20.50
C ASN A 11 -6.34 29.10 -21.64
N LEU A 12 -5.05 29.42 -21.48
CA LEU A 12 -4.23 30.08 -22.51
C LEU A 12 -3.58 29.09 -23.50
N GLY A 13 -3.79 27.78 -23.34
CA GLY A 13 -3.16 26.76 -24.19
C GLY A 13 -1.65 26.64 -24.01
N MET A 14 -1.11 27.16 -22.91
CA MET A 14 0.32 27.15 -22.55
C MET A 14 0.69 25.76 -21.99
N LYS A 15 0.69 24.75 -22.87
CA LYS A 15 0.80 23.34 -22.48
C LYS A 15 2.08 23.02 -21.72
N LYS A 16 3.21 23.59 -22.14
CA LYS A 16 4.50 23.30 -21.52
C LYS A 16 4.56 23.82 -20.08
N GLU A 17 4.10 25.04 -19.87
CA GLU A 17 4.03 25.69 -18.56
C GLU A 17 3.00 25.04 -17.65
N GLN A 18 1.86 24.59 -18.21
CA GLN A 18 0.88 23.80 -17.49
C GLN A 18 1.48 22.47 -17.01
N GLU A 19 2.17 21.74 -17.90
CA GLU A 19 2.81 20.45 -17.59
C GLU A 19 3.89 20.61 -16.51
N ASP A 20 4.78 21.60 -16.66
CA ASP A 20 5.87 21.83 -15.72
C ASP A 20 5.34 22.22 -14.33
N LEU A 21 4.36 23.12 -14.25
CA LEU A 21 3.75 23.52 -12.99
C LEU A 21 2.97 22.36 -12.36
N GLY A 22 2.13 21.67 -13.13
CA GLY A 22 1.34 20.56 -12.62
C GLY A 22 2.20 19.42 -12.11
N THR A 23 3.27 19.07 -12.83
CA THR A 23 4.21 18.03 -12.40
C THR A 23 4.88 18.41 -11.08
N SER A 24 5.30 19.68 -10.94
CA SER A 24 5.87 20.18 -9.68
C SER A 24 4.88 20.09 -8.52
N LEU A 25 3.63 20.52 -8.72
CA LEU A 25 2.57 20.42 -7.71
C LEU A 25 2.26 18.97 -7.33
N LEU A 26 2.20 18.08 -8.32
CA LEU A 26 1.96 16.66 -8.12
C LEU A 26 3.07 16.03 -7.27
N ILE A 27 4.35 16.30 -7.59
CA ILE A 27 5.49 15.85 -6.79
C ILE A 27 5.44 16.44 -5.36
N GLN A 28 4.88 17.64 -5.18
CA GLN A 28 4.68 18.26 -3.87
C GLN A 28 3.53 17.67 -3.04
N GLY A 29 2.79 16.70 -3.59
CA GLY A 29 1.71 16.00 -2.88
C GLY A 29 0.31 16.27 -3.43
N GLU A 30 0.16 17.12 -4.45
CA GLU A 30 -1.14 17.52 -4.96
C GLU A 30 -1.66 16.52 -6.01
N PHE A 31 -2.20 15.39 -5.56
CA PHE A 31 -2.67 14.30 -6.41
C PHE A 31 -3.70 14.74 -7.47
N GLU A 32 -4.50 15.78 -7.20
CA GLU A 32 -5.57 16.27 -8.07
C GLU A 32 -5.12 16.62 -9.50
N TYR A 33 -3.84 16.96 -9.71
CA TYR A 33 -3.30 17.31 -11.02
C TYR A 33 -3.00 16.10 -11.92
N TYR A 34 -2.96 14.88 -11.38
CA TYR A 34 -2.57 13.68 -12.15
C TYR A 34 -3.43 13.47 -13.40
N LYS A 35 -4.76 13.51 -13.23
CA LYS A 35 -5.69 13.26 -14.33
C LYS A 35 -5.52 14.28 -15.46
N ASP A 36 -5.35 15.55 -15.12
CA ASP A 36 -5.22 16.59 -16.14
C ASP A 36 -3.89 16.47 -16.88
N LEU A 37 -2.79 16.22 -16.17
CA LEU A 37 -1.48 15.96 -16.77
C LEU A 37 -1.51 14.74 -17.71
N LYS A 38 -2.19 13.66 -17.30
CA LYS A 38 -2.35 12.46 -18.13
C LYS A 38 -3.12 12.72 -19.42
N GLU A 39 -4.11 13.61 -19.40
CA GLU A 39 -4.86 14.00 -20.60
C GLU A 39 -4.07 14.95 -21.52
N LEU A 40 -3.11 15.71 -20.99
CA LEU A 40 -2.20 16.51 -21.81
C LEU A 40 -1.17 15.66 -22.57
N ALA A 41 -0.82 14.50 -22.01
CA ALA A 41 0.22 13.63 -22.56
C ALA A 41 -0.19 13.01 -23.91
N TYR A 42 0.68 13.14 -24.91
CA TYR A 42 0.50 12.46 -26.20
C TYR A 42 0.54 10.93 -26.05
N ASN A 43 1.50 10.44 -25.26
CA ASN A 43 1.65 9.02 -24.94
C ASN A 43 1.42 8.81 -23.43
N LYS A 44 0.22 8.35 -23.08
CA LYS A 44 -0.20 8.15 -21.67
C LYS A 44 0.64 7.09 -20.95
N LYS A 45 1.14 6.08 -21.66
CA LYS A 45 1.95 5.01 -21.07
C LYS A 45 3.35 5.51 -20.72
N GLU A 46 4.01 6.19 -21.65
CA GLU A 46 5.32 6.79 -21.43
C GLU A 46 5.27 7.88 -20.35
N PHE A 47 4.24 8.72 -20.36
CA PHE A 47 3.99 9.69 -19.29
C PHE A 47 3.90 9.03 -17.92
N TYR A 48 3.14 7.94 -17.82
CA TYR A 48 2.98 7.21 -16.56
C TYR A 48 4.33 6.64 -16.09
N GLU A 49 5.08 5.95 -16.96
CA GLU A 49 6.39 5.38 -16.61
C GLU A 49 7.39 6.45 -16.15
N ASP A 50 7.48 7.57 -16.87
CA ASP A 50 8.37 8.68 -16.51
C ASP A 50 7.99 9.31 -15.16
N LEU A 51 6.69 9.53 -14.95
CA LEU A 51 6.19 10.08 -13.69
C LEU A 51 6.44 9.12 -12.53
N LYS A 52 6.23 7.82 -12.75
CA LYS A 52 6.49 6.77 -11.77
C LYS A 52 7.95 6.80 -11.30
N GLN A 53 8.90 6.91 -12.22
CA GLN A 53 10.33 7.03 -11.89
C GLN A 53 10.64 8.33 -11.14
N LYS A 54 10.06 9.46 -11.55
CA LYS A 54 10.24 10.75 -10.85
C LYS A 54 9.76 10.69 -9.40
N LEU A 55 8.60 10.07 -9.15
CA LEU A 55 8.04 9.94 -7.82
C LEU A 55 8.85 8.98 -6.93
N LYS A 56 9.32 7.86 -7.49
CA LYS A 56 10.21 6.91 -6.79
C LYS A 56 11.51 7.55 -6.34
N ASN A 57 12.10 8.39 -7.18
CA ASN A 57 13.38 9.05 -6.93
C ASN A 57 13.25 10.35 -6.11
N SER A 58 12.03 10.76 -5.75
CA SER A 58 11.79 11.97 -4.96
C SER A 58 12.12 11.74 -3.49
N GLU A 59 12.91 12.64 -2.90
CA GLU A 59 13.17 12.65 -1.45
C GLU A 59 11.97 13.16 -0.63
N ASN A 60 10.98 13.79 -1.30
CA ASN A 60 9.82 14.31 -0.63
C ASN A 60 8.87 13.19 -0.21
N TRP A 61 8.63 13.07 1.10
CA TRP A 61 7.73 12.07 1.67
C TRP A 61 6.31 12.14 1.11
N LYS A 62 5.83 13.34 0.71
CA LYS A 62 4.51 13.50 0.09
C LYS A 62 4.42 12.83 -1.28
N SER A 63 5.54 12.78 -2.02
CA SER A 63 5.58 12.10 -3.32
C SER A 63 5.32 10.60 -3.19
N LYS A 64 5.66 9.99 -2.04
CA LYS A 64 5.38 8.57 -1.79
C LYS A 64 3.87 8.30 -1.70
N TYR A 65 3.10 9.20 -1.07
CA TYR A 65 1.65 9.07 -1.02
C TYR A 65 1.02 9.21 -2.41
N VAL A 66 1.46 10.22 -3.18
CA VAL A 66 1.01 10.42 -4.57
C VAL A 66 1.36 9.23 -5.46
N PHE A 67 2.54 8.64 -5.28
CA PHE A 67 2.93 7.43 -5.98
C PHE A 67 1.94 6.28 -5.73
N ILE A 68 1.59 6.02 -4.47
CA ILE A 68 0.62 4.97 -4.11
C ILE A 68 -0.76 5.27 -4.72
N ASP A 69 -1.23 6.52 -4.64
CA ASP A 69 -2.52 6.90 -5.23
C ASP A 69 -2.56 6.68 -6.75
N ILE A 70 -1.45 7.00 -7.44
CA ILE A 70 -1.34 6.83 -8.88
C ILE A 70 -1.34 5.35 -9.27
N ILE A 71 -0.50 4.50 -8.66
CA ILE A 71 -0.45 3.07 -9.00
C ILE A 71 -1.80 2.38 -8.74
N TYR A 72 -2.57 2.89 -7.77
CA TYR A 72 -3.95 2.44 -7.50
C TYR A 72 -4.93 2.83 -8.61
N VAL A 73 -4.87 4.08 -9.08
CA VAL A 73 -5.73 4.56 -10.18
C VAL A 73 -5.38 3.86 -11.49
N GLU A 74 -4.10 3.60 -11.73
CA GLU A 74 -3.65 2.87 -12.92
C GLU A 74 -3.91 1.36 -12.84
N ASN A 75 -4.27 0.83 -11.67
CA ASN A 75 -4.32 -0.60 -11.39
C ASN A 75 -2.99 -1.31 -11.75
N ASP A 76 -1.87 -0.66 -11.45
CA ASP A 76 -0.53 -1.24 -11.65
C ASP A 76 -0.22 -2.19 -10.49
N PHE A 77 -0.80 -3.39 -10.57
CA PHE A 77 -0.71 -4.40 -9.51
C PHE A 77 0.72 -4.90 -9.28
N ASP A 78 1.53 -4.97 -10.34
CA ASP A 78 2.95 -5.31 -10.25
C ASP A 78 3.69 -4.31 -9.36
N GLU A 79 3.43 -3.01 -9.56
CA GLU A 79 4.06 -1.95 -8.78
C GLU A 79 3.53 -1.88 -7.35
N ILE A 80 2.24 -2.18 -7.12
CA ILE A 80 1.69 -2.31 -5.76
C ILE A 80 2.36 -3.49 -5.03
N MET A 81 2.53 -4.64 -5.71
CA MET A 81 3.20 -5.79 -5.14
C MET A 81 4.68 -5.48 -4.82
N GLU A 82 5.38 -4.78 -5.70
CA GLU A 82 6.75 -4.34 -5.48
C GLU A 82 6.87 -3.39 -4.28
N TYR A 83 5.92 -2.46 -4.12
CA TYR A 83 5.85 -1.62 -2.93
C TYR A 83 5.70 -2.45 -1.65
N VAL A 84 4.84 -3.46 -1.65
CA VAL A 84 4.62 -4.37 -0.51
C VAL A 84 5.86 -5.22 -0.20
N ARG A 85 6.58 -5.72 -1.21
CA ARG A 85 7.85 -6.45 -1.00
C ARG A 85 8.87 -5.61 -0.24
N ASN A 86 8.97 -4.33 -0.61
CA ASN A 86 9.89 -3.39 0.02
C ASN A 86 9.39 -2.87 1.38
N ASN A 87 8.09 -3.02 1.68
CA ASN A 87 7.46 -2.55 2.91
C ASN A 87 6.48 -3.61 3.47
N PRO A 88 6.94 -4.78 3.95
CA PRO A 88 6.05 -5.89 4.31
C PRO A 88 4.93 -5.56 5.30
N THR A 89 5.12 -4.55 6.16
CA THR A 89 4.10 -4.10 7.14
C THR A 89 2.88 -3.43 6.48
N SER A 90 2.98 -2.98 5.23
CA SER A 90 1.87 -2.40 4.46
C SER A 90 0.94 -3.45 3.86
N ILE A 91 1.25 -4.74 4.00
CA ILE A 91 0.47 -5.84 3.41
C ILE A 91 -1.02 -5.77 3.76
N GLU A 92 -1.37 -5.32 4.97
CA GLU A 92 -2.76 -5.22 5.41
C GLU A 92 -3.59 -4.21 4.61
N GLU A 93 -2.94 -3.17 4.09
CA GLU A 93 -3.56 -2.09 3.32
C GLU A 93 -3.74 -2.50 1.85
N HIS A 94 -2.80 -3.28 1.32
CA HIS A 94 -2.72 -3.57 -0.11
C HIS A 94 -3.22 -4.96 -0.51
N ALA A 95 -3.20 -5.95 0.38
CA ALA A 95 -3.46 -7.36 0.05
C ALA A 95 -4.73 -7.59 -0.79
N GLU A 96 -5.85 -6.93 -0.45
CA GLU A 96 -7.10 -7.10 -1.19
C GLU A 96 -6.99 -6.72 -2.68
N LYS A 97 -6.14 -5.73 -2.99
CA LYS A 97 -5.96 -5.20 -4.34
C LYS A 97 -5.10 -6.11 -5.23
N ILE A 98 -4.18 -6.87 -4.62
CA ILE A 98 -3.15 -7.66 -5.32
C ILE A 98 -3.32 -9.17 -5.18
N LYS A 99 -4.17 -9.66 -4.27
CA LYS A 99 -4.35 -11.11 -4.02
C LYS A 99 -4.76 -11.91 -5.25
N ASP A 100 -5.53 -11.32 -6.18
CA ASP A 100 -6.05 -12.06 -7.33
C ASP A 100 -4.94 -12.46 -8.31
N GLN A 101 -3.82 -11.72 -8.31
CA GLN A 101 -2.67 -11.98 -9.20
C GLN A 101 -1.48 -12.58 -8.45
N PHE A 102 -1.33 -12.27 -7.15
CA PHE A 102 -0.15 -12.61 -6.36
C PHE A 102 -0.50 -13.40 -5.08
N TYR A 103 -1.55 -14.24 -5.13
CA TYR A 103 -2.14 -14.87 -3.95
C TYR A 103 -1.13 -15.53 -2.99
N ASP A 104 -0.27 -16.41 -3.51
CA ASP A 104 0.70 -17.16 -2.70
C ASP A 104 1.74 -16.23 -2.06
N GLU A 105 2.21 -15.23 -2.80
CA GLU A 105 3.18 -14.25 -2.32
C GLU A 105 2.57 -13.32 -1.25
N VAL A 106 1.35 -12.83 -1.50
CA VAL A 106 0.56 -12.06 -0.53
C VAL A 106 0.38 -12.83 0.75
N ILE A 107 0.03 -14.12 0.67
CA ILE A 107 -0.10 -14.98 1.86
C ILE A 107 1.20 -15.10 2.62
N GLY A 108 2.31 -15.34 1.91
CA GLY A 108 3.63 -15.47 2.53
C GLY A 108 4.01 -14.22 3.33
N ILE A 109 3.92 -13.04 2.69
CA ILE A 109 4.25 -11.77 3.34
C ILE A 109 3.31 -11.49 4.52
N TYR A 110 2.00 -11.76 4.38
CA TYR A 110 1.05 -11.53 5.46
C TYR A 110 1.32 -12.44 6.68
N LYS A 111 1.66 -13.72 6.45
CA LYS A 111 2.06 -14.64 7.54
C LYS A 111 3.29 -14.12 8.28
N GLU A 112 4.30 -13.64 7.55
CA GLU A 112 5.51 -13.07 8.18
C GLU A 112 5.22 -11.77 8.95
N HIS A 113 4.35 -10.90 8.43
CA HIS A 113 3.88 -9.72 9.16
C HIS A 113 3.17 -10.10 10.48
N ILE A 114 2.30 -11.11 10.47
CA ILE A 114 1.66 -11.63 11.69
C ILE A 114 2.71 -12.11 12.71
N LYS A 115 3.72 -12.86 12.26
CA LYS A 115 4.78 -13.38 13.13
C LYS A 115 5.62 -12.26 13.72
N TYR A 116 5.96 -11.24 12.92
CA TYR A 116 6.69 -10.05 13.37
C TYR A 116 5.93 -9.32 14.49
N GLU A 117 4.63 -9.05 14.28
CA GLU A 117 3.79 -8.38 15.27
C GLU A 117 3.57 -9.24 16.53
N ALA A 118 3.45 -10.56 16.38
CA ALA A 118 3.39 -11.49 17.51
C ALA A 118 4.67 -11.47 18.35
N GLU A 119 5.82 -11.38 17.71
CA GLU A 119 7.12 -11.35 18.38
C GLU A 119 7.31 -10.09 19.23
N GLY A 120 6.93 -8.93 18.69
CA GLY A 120 6.96 -7.64 19.41
C GLY A 120 5.90 -7.48 20.51
N SER A 121 4.92 -8.38 20.58
CA SER A 121 3.84 -8.31 21.56
C SER A 121 4.23 -8.92 22.92
N SER A 122 3.88 -8.24 24.01
CA SER A 122 4.18 -8.66 25.39
C SER A 122 3.00 -8.52 26.36
N ASN A 123 1.92 -7.85 25.96
CA ASN A 123 0.75 -7.62 26.80
C ASN A 123 -0.56 -7.87 26.07
N ARG A 124 -1.65 -8.00 26.84
CA ARG A 124 -2.97 -8.36 26.30
C ARG A 124 -3.52 -7.37 25.27
N LYS A 125 -3.16 -6.09 25.38
CA LYS A 125 -3.56 -5.08 24.37
C LYS A 125 -2.88 -5.38 23.03
N GLN A 126 -1.58 -5.67 23.04
CA GLN A 126 -0.82 -6.02 21.84
C GLN A 126 -1.27 -7.37 21.26
N TYR A 127 -1.53 -8.39 22.08
CA TYR A 127 -2.07 -9.67 21.61
C TYR A 127 -3.40 -9.53 20.87
N LYS A 128 -4.29 -8.65 21.35
CA LYS A 128 -5.52 -8.32 20.63
C LYS A 128 -5.25 -7.63 19.28
N GLY A 129 -4.19 -6.83 19.20
CA GLY A 129 -3.70 -6.27 17.94
C GLY A 129 -3.35 -7.37 16.94
N VAL A 130 -2.50 -8.32 17.34
CA VAL A 130 -2.14 -9.48 16.51
C VAL A 130 -3.38 -10.27 16.07
N CYS A 131 -4.32 -10.51 16.98
CA CYS A 131 -5.57 -11.20 16.64
C CYS A 131 -6.44 -10.42 15.63
N ALA A 132 -6.37 -9.08 15.63
CA ALA A 132 -7.05 -8.26 14.63
C ALA A 132 -6.40 -8.40 13.25
N ILE A 133 -5.07 -8.48 13.19
CA ILE A 133 -4.30 -8.76 11.96
C ILE A 133 -4.71 -10.12 11.39
N ILE A 134 -4.74 -11.18 12.21
CA ILE A 134 -5.16 -12.53 11.80
C ILE A 134 -6.60 -12.53 11.25
N LYS A 135 -7.51 -11.74 11.84
CA LYS A 135 -8.88 -11.61 11.34
C LYS A 135 -8.97 -10.93 9.97
N ARG A 136 -8.10 -9.97 9.67
CA ARG A 136 -7.98 -9.37 8.33
C ARG A 136 -7.38 -10.36 7.35
N TYR A 137 -6.29 -11.03 7.73
CA TYR A 137 -5.68 -12.11 6.97
C TYR A 137 -6.69 -13.20 6.57
N LYS A 138 -7.61 -13.58 7.48
CA LYS A 138 -8.70 -14.52 7.20
C LYS A 138 -9.53 -14.17 5.97
N LYS A 139 -9.78 -12.88 5.74
CA LYS A 139 -10.58 -12.41 4.60
C LYS A 139 -9.86 -12.58 3.27
N ILE A 140 -8.52 -12.62 3.31
CA ILE A 140 -7.65 -12.79 2.15
C ILE A 140 -7.38 -14.27 1.89
N ALA A 141 -6.87 -14.98 2.90
CA ALA A 141 -6.30 -16.33 2.76
C ALA A 141 -7.26 -17.47 3.09
N GLY A 142 -8.45 -17.16 3.61
CA GLY A 142 -9.43 -18.15 4.03
C GLY A 142 -9.12 -18.81 5.38
N LYS A 143 -9.98 -19.77 5.76
CA LYS A 143 -10.00 -20.36 7.11
C LYS A 143 -8.82 -21.30 7.37
N ASP A 144 -8.39 -22.06 6.38
CA ASP A 144 -7.39 -23.11 6.61
C ASP A 144 -5.99 -22.51 6.82
N ASN A 145 -5.64 -21.49 6.03
CA ASN A 145 -4.44 -20.67 6.27
C ASN A 145 -4.42 -20.03 7.67
N VAL A 146 -5.58 -19.60 8.18
CA VAL A 146 -5.69 -19.05 9.54
C VAL A 146 -5.48 -20.11 10.61
N LYS A 147 -6.03 -21.32 10.43
CA LYS A 147 -5.81 -22.42 11.38
C LYS A 147 -4.34 -22.76 11.50
N GLU A 148 -3.64 -22.82 10.37
CA GLU A 148 -2.20 -23.09 10.29
C GLU A 148 -1.41 -22.06 11.11
N ILE A 149 -1.55 -20.76 10.79
CA ILE A 149 -0.78 -19.72 11.50
C ILE A 149 -1.17 -19.59 12.97
N VAL A 150 -2.44 -19.80 13.32
CA VAL A 150 -2.87 -19.82 14.73
C VAL A 150 -2.24 -21.00 15.48
N SER A 151 -2.14 -22.18 14.86
CA SER A 151 -1.46 -23.33 15.45
C SER A 151 0.02 -23.02 15.68
N GLU A 152 0.72 -22.51 14.65
CA GLU A 152 2.13 -22.13 14.76
C GLU A 152 2.39 -21.12 15.90
N LEU A 153 1.54 -20.11 16.02
CA LEU A 153 1.66 -19.11 17.09
C LEU A 153 1.41 -19.72 18.47
N LYS A 154 0.43 -20.62 18.61
CA LYS A 154 0.17 -21.30 19.88
C LYS A 154 1.35 -22.15 20.32
N ASP A 155 1.95 -22.88 19.37
CA ASP A 155 3.12 -23.71 19.63
C ASP A 155 4.34 -22.85 20.01
N LYS A 156 4.64 -21.79 19.25
CA LYS A 156 5.76 -20.86 19.51
C LYS A 156 5.60 -20.12 20.85
N TYR A 157 4.37 -19.74 21.21
CA TYR A 157 4.09 -18.90 22.37
C TYR A 157 3.34 -19.63 23.50
N ALA A 158 3.50 -20.95 23.63
CA ALA A 158 2.82 -21.77 24.64
C ALA A 158 2.99 -21.27 26.09
N LYS A 159 4.09 -20.57 26.39
CA LYS A 159 4.37 -19.96 27.71
C LYS A 159 3.67 -18.61 27.95
N ARG A 160 2.83 -18.15 27.03
CA ARG A 160 2.08 -16.89 27.11
C ARG A 160 0.58 -17.18 27.19
N PRO A 161 0.04 -17.66 28.32
CA PRO A 161 -1.35 -18.12 28.43
C PRO A 161 -2.37 -17.05 28.02
N ALA A 162 -2.14 -15.79 28.39
CA ALA A 162 -3.01 -14.69 27.99
C ALA A 162 -3.03 -14.44 26.48
N PHE A 163 -2.00 -14.84 25.73
CA PHE A 163 -2.00 -14.77 24.27
C PHE A 163 -2.76 -15.95 23.67
N ILE A 164 -2.52 -17.17 24.20
CA ILE A 164 -3.28 -18.37 23.81
C ILE A 164 -4.79 -18.14 23.96
N ASP A 165 -5.22 -17.59 25.10
CA ASP A 165 -6.62 -17.21 25.33
C ASP A 165 -7.19 -16.29 24.24
N GLU A 166 -6.40 -15.34 23.74
CA GLU A 166 -6.86 -14.43 22.67
C GLU A 166 -6.90 -15.15 21.31
N LEU A 167 -5.93 -16.02 21.03
CA LEU A 167 -5.88 -16.84 19.82
C LEU A 167 -7.06 -17.83 19.76
N ASP A 168 -7.47 -18.43 20.88
CA ASP A 168 -8.62 -19.34 20.97
C ASP A 168 -9.95 -18.70 20.60
N LYS A 169 -10.04 -17.36 20.68
CA LYS A 169 -11.26 -16.61 20.30
C LYS A 169 -11.37 -16.40 18.79
N ILE A 170 -10.35 -16.76 18.02
CA ILE A 170 -10.37 -16.65 16.56
C ILE A 170 -11.15 -17.85 15.99
N LYS A 171 -12.39 -17.59 15.58
CA LYS A 171 -13.23 -18.51 14.80
C LYS A 171 -12.98 -18.31 13.32
#